data_AF-A0A7X6B9P3-F1
#
_entry.id   AF-A0A7X6B9P3-F1
#
_cell.length_a   1.000
_cell.length_b   1.000
_cell.length_c   1.000
_cell.angle_alpha   90.00
_cell.angle_beta   90.00
_cell.angle_gamma   90.00
#
_symmetry.space_group_name_H-M   'P 1'
#
loop_
_entity.id
_entity.type
_entity.pdbx_description
1 polymer ?
#
loop_
_entity_poly.entity_id
_entity_poly.type
_entity_poly.pdbx_seq_one_letter_code
_entity_poly.pdbx_strand_id
1 'polypeptide(L)'
;MTGARTLLRRLRRSERGTAFVEFALTAPVFLLILLGIFDYCWQMYAQQVLQGVVAKAGRDATLEGFAADQTALDNAVGAEVKKVFKNATVSFNRRAFDDYSEIKPLRWVDTNGNGVQDPSPDDCWEDGGKQGNGGADDVVQYTVSMKFDRVLPVWKMLGQPQSKTLTSATLLRNQPFAADGEVLAETCG
;
A
#
# COMPACT_ATOMS: atom_id res chain seq x y z
N MET A 1 -60.83 35.20 -12.08
CA MET A 1 -59.87 34.39 -12.89
C MET A 1 -58.49 35.05 -13.03
N THR A 2 -58.11 36.02 -12.18
CA THR A 2 -56.91 36.87 -12.37
C THR A 2 -55.63 36.31 -11.75
N GLY A 3 -55.70 35.45 -10.73
CA GLY A 3 -54.53 34.93 -10.02
C GLY A 3 -53.63 33.98 -10.84
N ALA A 4 -54.21 33.19 -11.74
CA ALA A 4 -53.46 32.23 -12.55
C ALA A 4 -52.50 32.91 -13.55
N ARG A 5 -52.92 34.04 -14.14
CA ARG A 5 -52.08 34.81 -15.10
C ARG A 5 -50.89 35.48 -14.43
N THR A 6 -51.03 35.96 -13.20
CA THR A 6 -49.94 36.56 -12.41
C THR A 6 -48.95 35.51 -11.91
N LEU A 7 -49.43 34.33 -11.52
CA LEU A 7 -48.60 33.18 -11.15
C LEU A 7 -47.75 32.69 -12.34
N LEU A 8 -48.36 32.51 -13.51
CA LEU A 8 -47.66 32.11 -14.74
C LEU A 8 -46.63 33.16 -15.18
N ARG A 9 -46.93 34.46 -15.06
CA ARG A 9 -45.95 35.53 -15.34
C ARG A 9 -44.78 35.54 -14.34
N ARG A 10 -45.03 35.25 -13.06
CA ARG A 10 -43.97 35.15 -12.04
C ARG A 10 -43.06 33.94 -12.27
N LEU A 11 -43.63 32.78 -12.60
CA LEU A 11 -42.86 31.58 -12.94
C LEU A 11 -42.00 31.79 -14.20
N ARG A 12 -42.56 32.41 -15.25
CA ARG A 12 -41.82 32.70 -16.49
C ARG A 12 -40.71 33.74 -16.34
N ARG A 13 -40.74 34.56 -15.27
CA ARG A 13 -39.73 35.58 -14.97
C ARG A 13 -38.73 35.11 -13.90
N SER A 14 -38.82 33.86 -13.47
CA SER A 14 -38.00 33.30 -12.40
C SER A 14 -36.73 32.66 -12.96
N GLU A 15 -35.64 33.43 -13.01
CA GLU A 15 -34.29 32.99 -13.42
C GLU A 15 -33.61 32.07 -12.39
N ARG A 16 -34.20 31.91 -11.19
CA ARG A 16 -33.68 30.97 -10.18
C ARG A 16 -33.71 29.52 -10.65
N GLY A 17 -34.58 29.18 -11.60
CA GLY A 17 -34.67 27.83 -12.17
C GLY A 17 -33.50 27.48 -13.10
N THR A 18 -32.94 28.44 -13.83
CA THR A 18 -31.82 28.18 -14.76
C THR A 18 -30.53 27.89 -14.00
N ALA A 19 -30.25 28.63 -12.93
CA ALA A 19 -29.09 28.36 -12.06
C ALA A 19 -29.13 26.94 -11.42
N PHE A 20 -30.32 26.45 -11.08
CA PHE A 20 -30.49 25.08 -10.57
C PHE A 20 -30.16 24.02 -11.62
N VAL A 21 -30.54 24.24 -12.88
CA VAL A 21 -30.27 23.31 -13.99
C VAL A 21 -28.79 23.29 -14.36
N GLU A 22 -28.15 24.46 -14.39
CA GLU A 22 -26.70 24.57 -14.61
C GLU A 22 -25.91 23.84 -13.52
N PHE A 23 -26.29 24.04 -12.25
CA PHE A 23 -25.68 23.31 -11.13
C PHE A 23 -25.95 21.80 -11.23
N ALA A 24 -27.15 21.37 -11.61
CA ALA A 24 -27.45 19.95 -11.76
C ALA A 24 -26.60 19.25 -12.84
N LEU A 25 -26.16 19.99 -13.87
CA LEU A 25 -25.27 19.48 -14.91
C LEU A 25 -23.79 19.48 -14.48
N THR A 26 -23.32 20.50 -13.75
CA THR A 26 -21.90 20.62 -13.37
C THR A 26 -21.56 19.92 -12.04
N ALA A 27 -22.50 19.86 -11.10
CA ALA A 27 -22.29 19.26 -9.78
C ALA A 27 -21.82 17.79 -9.82
N PRO A 28 -22.34 16.89 -10.69
CA PRO A 28 -21.87 15.52 -10.75
C PRO A 28 -20.38 15.42 -11.10
N VAL A 29 -19.90 16.22 -12.05
CA VAL A 29 -18.49 16.25 -12.45
C VAL A 29 -17.62 16.82 -11.34
N PHE A 30 -18.08 17.91 -10.71
CA PHE A 30 -17.37 18.52 -9.58
C PHE A 30 -17.25 17.55 -8.39
N LEU A 31 -18.34 16.88 -8.02
CA LEU A 31 -18.36 15.89 -6.94
C LEU A 31 -17.48 14.68 -7.26
N LEU A 32 -17.46 14.22 -8.51
CA LEU A 32 -16.57 13.14 -8.95
C LEU A 32 -15.10 13.50 -8.75
N ILE A 33 -14.69 14.69 -9.17
CA ILE A 33 -13.31 15.17 -9.00
C ILE A 33 -12.97 15.28 -7.51
N LEU A 34 -13.87 15.87 -6.71
CA LEU A 34 -13.69 16.06 -5.28
C LEU A 34 -13.58 14.73 -4.51
N LEU A 35 -14.44 13.76 -4.81
CA LEU A 35 -14.35 12.42 -4.24
C LEU A 35 -13.07 11.69 -4.70
N GLY A 36 -12.64 11.88 -5.96
CA GLY A 36 -11.39 11.34 -6.48
C GLY A 36 -10.16 11.90 -5.75
N ILE A 37 -10.14 13.21 -5.48
CA ILE A 37 -9.08 13.85 -4.70
C ILE A 37 -9.06 13.28 -3.28
N PHE A 38 -10.21 13.12 -2.63
CA PHE A 38 -10.25 12.54 -1.29
C PHE A 38 -9.80 11.07 -1.26
N ASP A 39 -10.18 10.26 -2.25
CA ASP A 39 -9.71 8.86 -2.36
C ASP A 39 -8.18 8.83 -2.52
N TYR A 40 -7.63 9.74 -3.33
CA TYR A 40 -6.18 9.87 -3.51
C TYR A 40 -5.46 10.33 -2.24
N CYS A 41 -5.96 11.38 -1.57
CA CYS A 41 -5.39 11.85 -0.30
C CYS A 41 -5.42 10.77 0.78
N TRP A 42 -6.50 9.99 0.86
CA TRP A 42 -6.60 8.86 1.79
C TRP A 42 -5.53 7.79 1.53
N GLN A 43 -5.30 7.45 0.26
CA GLN A 43 -4.26 6.50 -0.12
C GLN A 43 -2.84 7.02 0.18
N MET A 44 -2.58 8.30 -0.07
CA MET A 44 -1.31 8.93 0.26
C MET A 44 -1.06 8.95 1.77
N TYR A 45 -2.08 9.25 2.56
CA TYR A 45 -2.01 9.15 4.01
C TYR A 45 -1.70 7.71 4.47
N ALA A 46 -2.37 6.71 3.89
CA ALA A 46 -2.11 5.31 4.16
C ALA A 46 -0.65 4.90 3.86
N GLN A 47 -0.11 5.38 2.74
CA GLN A 47 1.29 5.15 2.36
C GLN A 47 2.26 5.76 3.37
N GLN A 48 2.00 6.99 3.83
CA GLN A 48 2.85 7.66 4.83
C GLN A 48 2.83 6.95 6.18
N VAL A 49 1.66 6.48 6.63
CA VAL A 49 1.55 5.68 7.85
C VAL A 49 2.36 4.40 7.72
N LEU A 50 2.20 3.67 6.60
CA LEU A 50 2.95 2.43 6.35
C LEU A 50 4.47 2.69 6.36
N GLN A 51 4.93 3.71 5.63
CA GLN A 51 6.35 4.11 5.61
C GLN A 51 6.88 4.46 7.00
N GLY A 52 6.11 5.21 7.79
CA GLY A 52 6.49 5.57 9.16
C GLY A 52 6.63 4.36 10.07
N VAL A 53 5.71 3.40 9.98
CA VAL A 53 5.79 2.15 10.76
C VAL A 53 6.96 1.30 10.31
N VAL A 54 7.19 1.14 9.00
CA VAL A 54 8.33 0.36 8.47
C VAL A 54 9.67 0.98 8.84
N ALA A 55 9.80 2.31 8.78
CA ALA A 55 11.01 3.00 9.21
C ALA A 55 11.25 2.87 10.73
N LYS A 56 10.18 2.81 11.53
CA LYS A 56 10.29 2.49 12.96
C LYS A 56 10.74 1.04 13.17
N ALA A 57 10.14 0.10 12.44
CA ALA A 57 10.52 -1.31 12.48
C ALA A 57 12.00 -1.51 12.18
N GLY A 58 12.57 -0.74 11.24
CA GLY A 58 13.99 -0.85 10.95
C GLY A 58 14.92 -0.44 12.08
N ARG A 59 14.49 0.49 12.93
CA ARG A 59 15.22 0.83 14.16
C ARG A 59 15.01 -0.22 15.23
N ASP A 60 13.77 -0.64 15.43
CA ASP A 60 13.41 -1.61 16.47
C ASP A 60 14.03 -3.00 16.19
N ALA A 61 14.23 -3.37 14.92
CA ALA A 61 14.87 -4.62 14.50
C ALA A 61 16.32 -4.78 15.00
N THR A 62 17.01 -3.67 15.31
CA THR A 62 18.37 -3.70 15.85
C THR A 62 18.41 -3.93 17.37
N LEU A 63 17.27 -3.86 18.05
CA LEU A 63 17.18 -4.08 19.49
C LEU A 63 17.18 -5.57 19.82
N GLU A 64 17.86 -5.95 20.90
CA GLU A 64 18.11 -7.34 21.32
C GLU A 64 16.84 -8.22 21.37
N GLY A 65 15.68 -7.64 21.70
CA GLY A 65 14.39 -8.35 21.74
C GLY A 65 13.78 -8.70 20.38
N PHE A 66 14.12 -7.98 19.31
CA PHE A 66 13.61 -8.21 17.95
C PHE A 66 14.68 -8.78 17.01
N ALA A 67 15.96 -8.65 17.36
CA ALA A 67 17.06 -9.26 16.62
C ALA A 67 16.92 -10.80 16.59
N ALA A 68 16.52 -11.41 17.70
CA ALA A 68 16.32 -12.86 17.83
C ALA A 68 14.90 -13.33 17.46
N ASP A 69 13.88 -12.46 17.56
CA ASP A 69 12.48 -12.81 17.28
C ASP A 69 11.86 -11.88 16.23
N GLN A 70 12.01 -12.28 14.98
CA GLN A 70 11.45 -11.59 13.82
C GLN A 70 9.91 -11.63 13.79
N THR A 71 9.30 -12.63 14.42
CA THR A 71 7.83 -12.74 14.51
C THR A 71 7.27 -11.69 15.47
N ALA A 72 7.98 -11.40 16.55
CA ALA A 72 7.63 -10.30 17.44
C ALA A 72 7.67 -8.94 16.72
N LEU A 73 8.64 -8.73 15.82
CA LEU A 73 8.72 -7.52 15.00
C LEU A 73 7.52 -7.40 14.05
N ASP A 74 7.16 -8.49 13.37
CA ASP A 74 6.00 -8.54 12.46
C ASP A 74 4.70 -8.25 13.21
N ASN A 75 4.52 -8.83 14.39
CA ASN A 75 3.37 -8.58 15.25
C ASN A 75 3.30 -7.12 15.70
N ALA A 76 4.43 -6.52 16.08
CA ALA A 76 4.49 -5.11 16.47
C ALA A 76 4.13 -4.19 15.29
N VAL A 77 4.69 -4.43 14.10
CA VAL A 77 4.37 -3.68 12.88
C VAL A 77 2.90 -3.83 12.51
N GLY A 78 2.38 -5.05 12.51
CA GLY A 78 0.99 -5.34 12.22
C GLY A 78 0.04 -4.65 13.21
N ALA A 79 0.39 -4.63 14.49
CA ALA A 79 -0.39 -3.93 15.51
C ALA A 79 -0.41 -2.41 15.27
N GLU A 80 0.74 -1.79 14.97
CA GLU A 80 0.81 -0.35 14.68
C GLU A 80 0.01 0.03 13.44
N VAL A 81 0.12 -0.73 12.35
CA VAL A 81 -0.68 -0.50 11.13
C VAL A 81 -2.17 -0.64 11.42
N LYS A 82 -2.58 -1.67 12.17
CA LYS A 82 -4.00 -1.92 12.51
C LYS A 82 -4.61 -0.89 13.45
N LYS A 83 -3.82 -0.07 14.18
CA LYS A 83 -4.35 1.08 14.94
C LYS A 83 -5.05 2.08 14.02
N VAL A 84 -4.53 2.26 12.81
CA VAL A 84 -5.09 3.19 11.81
C VAL A 84 -5.97 2.44 10.81
N PHE A 85 -5.54 1.28 10.32
CA PHE A 85 -6.24 0.47 9.31
C PHE A 85 -6.69 -0.88 9.88
N LYS A 86 -7.75 -0.87 10.70
CA LYS A 86 -8.23 -2.05 11.46
C LYS A 86 -8.52 -3.30 10.61
N ASN A 87 -9.06 -3.10 9.41
CA ASN A 87 -9.45 -4.19 8.50
C ASN A 87 -8.39 -4.49 7.43
N ALA A 88 -7.21 -3.87 7.51
CA ALA A 88 -6.17 -4.13 6.52
C ALA A 88 -5.51 -5.50 6.75
N THR A 89 -5.25 -6.19 5.65
CA THR A 89 -4.40 -7.38 5.63
C THR A 89 -2.96 -6.92 5.47
N VAL A 90 -2.11 -7.25 6.45
CA VAL A 90 -0.68 -6.94 6.42
C VAL A 90 0.08 -8.22 6.14
N SER A 91 0.98 -8.19 5.17
CA SER A 91 1.91 -9.27 4.84
C SER A 91 3.36 -8.77 4.89
N PHE A 92 4.26 -9.70 5.17
CA PHE A 92 5.67 -9.43 5.41
C PHE A 92 6.49 -10.30 4.46
N ASN A 93 7.49 -9.70 3.83
CA ASN A 93 8.45 -10.40 3.00
C ASN A 93 9.88 -9.98 3.39
N ARG A 94 10.81 -10.93 3.44
CA ARG A 94 12.22 -10.70 3.77
C ARG A 94 13.11 -11.38 2.74
N ARG A 95 14.00 -10.58 2.16
CA ARG A 95 15.08 -11.02 1.25
C ARG A 95 16.40 -10.75 1.92
N ALA A 96 17.24 -11.76 2.08
CA ALA A 96 18.59 -11.64 2.62
C ALA A 96 19.61 -11.51 1.49
N PHE A 97 20.62 -10.69 1.70
CA PHE A 97 21.73 -10.40 0.80
C PHE A 97 23.02 -10.39 1.61
N ASP A 98 24.12 -10.80 0.96
CA ASP A 98 25.45 -10.80 1.57
C ASP A 98 25.92 -9.37 1.85
N ASP A 99 25.77 -8.48 0.87
CA ASP A 99 26.07 -7.05 0.99
C ASP A 99 25.05 -6.17 0.24
N TYR A 100 25.05 -4.88 0.55
CA TYR A 100 24.28 -3.87 -0.17
C TYR A 100 24.60 -3.83 -1.67
N SER A 101 25.83 -4.15 -2.07
CA SER A 101 26.23 -4.17 -3.48
C SER A 101 25.66 -5.34 -4.29
N GLU A 102 25.20 -6.41 -3.65
CA GLU A 102 24.63 -7.57 -4.34
C GLU A 102 23.16 -7.38 -4.74
N ILE A 103 22.49 -6.35 -4.20
CA ILE A 103 21.10 -6.05 -4.53
C ILE A 103 21.00 -5.60 -6.00
N LYS A 104 20.35 -6.44 -6.81
CA LYS A 104 20.11 -6.24 -8.25
C LYS A 104 18.64 -5.90 -8.49
N PRO A 105 18.31 -5.29 -9.65
CA PRO A 105 16.91 -5.12 -10.04
C PRO A 105 16.20 -6.48 -10.06
N LEU A 106 15.02 -6.55 -9.43
CA LEU A 106 14.25 -7.78 -9.33
C LEU A 106 13.82 -8.29 -10.71
N ARG A 107 14.30 -9.47 -11.07
CA ARG A 107 13.70 -10.35 -12.07
C ARG A 107 12.87 -11.39 -11.33
N TRP A 108 11.62 -11.60 -11.74
CA TRP A 108 10.78 -12.62 -11.13
C TRP A 108 10.19 -13.53 -12.20
N VAL A 109 9.88 -14.77 -11.82
CA VAL A 109 9.22 -15.76 -12.68
C VAL A 109 8.04 -16.35 -11.92
N ASP A 110 6.85 -16.13 -12.47
CA ASP A 110 5.59 -16.75 -12.01
C ASP A 110 5.71 -18.26 -12.19
N THR A 111 6.00 -18.98 -11.10
CA THR A 111 6.26 -20.42 -11.14
C THR A 111 4.96 -21.19 -10.93
N ASN A 112 4.01 -20.61 -10.20
CA ASN A 112 2.73 -21.23 -9.87
C ASN A 112 1.61 -20.90 -10.89
N GLY A 113 1.83 -19.92 -11.77
CA GLY A 113 0.94 -19.51 -12.85
C GLY A 113 -0.27 -18.66 -12.42
N ASN A 114 -0.23 -18.01 -11.26
CA ASN A 114 -1.37 -17.28 -10.71
C ASN A 114 -1.38 -15.78 -11.08
N GLY A 115 -0.33 -15.27 -11.75
CA GLY A 115 -0.19 -13.88 -12.16
C GLY A 115 0.00 -12.88 -11.02
N VAL A 116 0.36 -13.35 -9.82
CA VAL A 116 0.69 -12.56 -8.63
C VAL A 116 2.18 -12.73 -8.36
N GLN A 117 2.81 -11.72 -7.75
CA GLN A 117 4.18 -11.84 -7.25
C GLN A 117 4.14 -12.38 -5.82
N ASP A 118 4.30 -13.68 -5.66
CA ASP A 118 4.35 -14.37 -4.37
C ASP A 118 5.80 -14.59 -3.92
N PRO A 119 6.11 -14.54 -2.61
CA PRO A 119 7.45 -14.89 -2.14
C PRO A 119 7.85 -16.33 -2.49
N SER A 120 9.15 -16.58 -2.66
CA SER A 120 9.69 -17.93 -2.80
C SER A 120 9.27 -18.82 -1.62
N PRO A 121 8.94 -20.10 -1.84
CA PRO A 121 9.17 -20.87 -3.07
C PRO A 121 8.03 -20.82 -4.10
N ASP A 122 6.96 -20.05 -3.88
CA ASP A 122 5.80 -20.03 -4.78
C ASP A 122 6.14 -19.40 -6.14
N ASP A 123 6.92 -18.31 -6.12
CA ASP A 123 7.58 -17.76 -7.31
C ASP A 123 9.09 -17.66 -7.14
N CYS A 124 9.80 -17.61 -8.26
CA CYS A 124 11.24 -17.40 -8.25
C CYS A 124 11.58 -15.90 -8.32
N TRP A 125 12.48 -15.48 -7.42
CA TRP A 125 12.94 -14.10 -7.30
C TRP A 125 14.46 -14.03 -7.50
N GLU A 126 14.88 -13.38 -8.56
CA GLU A 126 16.26 -13.08 -8.89
C GLU A 126 16.55 -11.59 -8.69
N ASP A 127 17.04 -11.27 -7.49
CA ASP A 127 17.48 -9.92 -7.11
C ASP A 127 18.89 -9.94 -6.50
N GLY A 128 19.61 -11.07 -6.56
CA GLY A 128 20.90 -11.26 -5.91
C GLY A 128 20.80 -11.68 -4.44
N GLY A 129 19.61 -11.93 -3.92
CA GLY A 129 19.37 -12.39 -2.56
C GLY A 129 18.66 -13.74 -2.49
N LYS A 130 18.28 -14.12 -1.27
CA LYS A 130 17.53 -15.34 -0.96
C LYS A 130 16.36 -15.04 -0.05
N GLN A 131 15.26 -15.78 -0.20
CA GLN A 131 14.14 -15.68 0.73
C GLN A 131 14.54 -16.10 2.14
N GLY A 132 14.23 -15.25 3.11
CA GLY A 132 14.40 -15.56 4.53
C GLY A 132 14.96 -14.40 5.36
N ASN A 133 15.27 -14.71 6.61
CA ASN A 133 15.70 -13.72 7.59
C ASN A 133 17.19 -13.40 7.52
N GLY A 134 17.98 -14.10 6.70
CA GLY A 134 19.44 -14.00 6.70
C GLY A 134 20.09 -14.59 7.95
N GLY A 135 21.40 -14.78 7.88
CA GLY A 135 22.29 -15.13 9.00
C GLY A 135 22.78 -13.89 9.74
N ALA A 136 23.84 -14.07 10.53
CA ALA A 136 24.58 -12.96 11.14
C ALA A 136 25.24 -12.10 10.04
N ASP A 137 25.32 -10.78 10.27
CA ASP A 137 25.92 -9.79 9.35
C ASP A 137 25.22 -9.55 7.99
N ASP A 138 24.30 -10.42 7.58
CA ASP A 138 23.52 -10.26 6.34
C ASP A 138 22.69 -8.97 6.31
N VAL A 139 22.53 -8.43 5.10
CA VAL A 139 21.61 -7.34 4.79
C VAL A 139 20.23 -7.92 4.46
N VAL A 140 19.21 -7.53 5.21
CA VAL A 140 17.84 -8.01 5.01
C VAL A 140 16.97 -6.87 4.48
N GLN A 141 16.42 -7.03 3.28
CA GLN A 141 15.34 -6.19 2.78
C GLN A 141 14.01 -6.66 3.39
N TYR A 142 13.51 -5.88 4.33
CA TYR A 142 12.23 -6.09 4.97
C TYR A 142 11.14 -5.29 4.27
N THR A 143 10.26 -6.01 3.58
CA THR A 143 9.15 -5.46 2.79
C THR A 143 7.83 -5.74 3.50
N VAL A 144 7.05 -4.69 3.73
CA VAL A 144 5.72 -4.77 4.34
C VAL A 144 4.69 -4.33 3.32
N SER A 145 3.70 -5.18 3.11
CA SER A 145 2.57 -4.93 2.22
C SER A 145 1.28 -4.84 3.01
N MET A 146 0.48 -3.82 2.72
CA MET A 146 -0.80 -3.56 3.35
C MET A 146 -1.90 -3.51 2.29
N LYS A 147 -2.83 -4.46 2.33
CA LYS A 147 -4.03 -4.46 1.50
C LYS A 147 -5.21 -3.92 2.30
N PHE A 148 -5.92 -2.95 1.73
CA PHE A 148 -7.13 -2.38 2.32
C PHE A 148 -8.18 -2.06 1.25
N ASP A 149 -9.41 -1.90 1.69
CA ASP A 149 -10.52 -1.49 0.83
C ASP A 149 -10.66 0.03 0.80
N ARG A 150 -10.87 0.57 -0.41
CA ARG A 150 -11.13 1.99 -0.62
C ARG A 150 -12.45 2.39 0.04
N VAL A 151 -12.41 3.47 0.80
CA VAL A 151 -13.57 3.97 1.57
C VAL A 151 -14.61 4.61 0.66
N LEU A 152 -14.17 5.36 -0.37
CA LEU A 152 -15.05 6.07 -1.27
C LEU A 152 -15.38 5.22 -2.50
N PRO A 153 -16.64 5.15 -2.96
CA PRO A 153 -17.07 4.30 -4.07
C PRO A 153 -16.64 4.81 -5.46
N VAL A 154 -15.64 5.69 -5.53
CA VAL A 154 -15.08 6.23 -6.78
C VAL A 154 -14.53 5.11 -7.66
N TRP A 155 -13.97 4.06 -7.04
CA TRP A 155 -13.48 2.87 -7.74
C TRP A 155 -14.56 2.22 -8.60
N LYS A 156 -15.82 2.19 -8.15
CA LYS A 156 -16.94 1.59 -8.90
C LYS A 156 -17.27 2.40 -10.14
N MET A 157 -17.16 3.73 -10.06
CA MET A 157 -17.45 4.62 -11.18
C MET A 157 -16.33 4.62 -12.23
N LEU A 158 -15.09 4.37 -11.81
CA LEU A 158 -13.92 4.30 -12.69
C LEU A 158 -13.57 2.86 -13.13
N GLY A 159 -14.35 1.85 -12.74
CA GLY A 159 -14.07 0.45 -13.06
C GLY A 159 -12.78 -0.10 -12.43
N GLN A 160 -12.34 0.46 -11.31
CA GLN A 160 -11.16 0.03 -10.56
C GLN A 160 -11.52 -1.02 -9.50
N PRO A 161 -10.56 -1.85 -9.08
CA PRO A 161 -10.77 -2.76 -7.95
C PRO A 161 -11.02 -1.97 -6.65
N GLN A 162 -11.89 -2.52 -5.80
CA GLN A 162 -12.21 -1.95 -4.48
C GLN A 162 -11.00 -1.98 -3.54
N SER A 163 -10.21 -3.04 -3.59
CA SER A 163 -9.01 -3.17 -2.76
C SER A 163 -7.77 -2.57 -3.44
N LYS A 164 -6.87 -2.02 -2.63
CA LYS A 164 -5.55 -1.56 -3.06
C LYS A 164 -4.49 -2.08 -2.09
N THR A 165 -3.38 -2.54 -2.66
CA THR A 165 -2.18 -2.93 -1.90
C THR A 165 -1.17 -1.82 -1.97
N LEU A 166 -0.64 -1.44 -0.82
CA LEU A 166 0.48 -0.52 -0.65
C LEU A 166 1.68 -1.29 -0.10
N THR A 167 2.86 -0.93 -0.55
CA THR A 167 4.10 -1.60 -0.15
C THR A 167 5.13 -0.57 0.29
N SER A 168 5.90 -0.93 1.30
CA SER A 168 7.04 -0.16 1.78
C SER A 168 8.13 -1.11 2.21
N ALA A 169 9.39 -0.80 1.89
CA ALA A 169 10.54 -1.62 2.24
C ALA A 169 11.57 -0.80 3.00
N THR A 170 12.34 -1.47 3.87
CA THR A 170 13.54 -0.93 4.52
C THR A 170 14.63 -1.98 4.51
N LEU A 171 15.89 -1.54 4.55
CA LEU A 171 17.03 -2.43 4.71
C LEU A 171 17.42 -2.51 6.18
N LEU A 172 17.74 -3.72 6.63
CA LEU A 172 18.18 -4.07 7.97
C LEU A 172 19.55 -4.77 7.86
N ARG A 173 20.32 -4.78 8.94
CA ARG A 173 21.51 -5.61 9.05
C ARG A 173 21.43 -6.42 10.33
N ASN A 174 21.58 -7.74 10.22
CA ASN A 174 21.42 -8.62 11.38
C ASN A 174 22.57 -8.48 12.37
N GLN A 175 22.25 -8.63 13.65
CA GLN A 175 23.19 -8.69 14.76
C GLN A 175 23.18 -10.11 15.36
N PRO A 176 24.29 -10.61 15.95
CA PRO A 176 25.63 -10.02 16.04
C PRO A 176 26.42 -10.11 14.72
N PHE A 177 27.46 -9.30 14.55
CA PHE A 177 28.34 -9.28 13.36
C PHE A 177 29.38 -10.42 13.36
N ALA A 178 28.95 -11.64 13.68
CA ALA A 178 29.82 -12.80 13.52
C ALA A 178 29.92 -13.13 12.03
N ALA A 179 31.12 -13.48 11.54
CA ALA A 179 31.32 -13.89 10.16
C ALA A 179 30.57 -15.21 9.91
N ASP A 180 29.39 -15.13 9.33
CA ASP A 180 28.64 -16.27 8.81
C ASP A 180 28.80 -16.37 7.29
N GLY A 181 28.37 -17.51 6.74
CA GLY A 181 28.63 -17.91 5.35
C GLY A 181 27.82 -17.13 4.31
N GLU A 182 28.36 -17.12 3.10
CA GLU A 182 27.83 -16.43 1.91
C GLU A 182 26.34 -16.72 1.66
N VAL A 183 25.56 -15.66 1.44
CA VAL A 183 24.16 -15.79 1.01
C VAL A 183 24.10 -16.34 -0.41
N LEU A 184 23.71 -17.61 -0.54
CA LEU A 184 23.46 -18.23 -1.84
C LEU A 184 22.19 -17.67 -2.48
N ALA A 185 22.37 -16.72 -3.40
CA ALA A 185 21.29 -16.07 -4.12
C ALA A 185 20.41 -17.06 -4.90
N GLU A 186 19.10 -16.79 -4.94
CA GLU A 186 18.16 -17.52 -5.76
C GLU A 186 18.40 -17.22 -7.25
N THR A 187 18.32 -18.27 -8.07
CA THR A 187 18.41 -18.18 -9.53
C THR A 187 17.19 -18.84 -10.16
N CYS A 188 16.53 -18.12 -11.04
CA CYS A 188 15.44 -18.57 -11.89
C CYS A 188 16.05 -19.15 -13.17
N GLY A 189 15.87 -20.46 -13.35
CA GLY A 189 16.41 -21.23 -14.48
C GLY A 189 16.13 -20.64 -15.86
#